data_AF-A0A3S8ULV6-F1
#
_entry.id   AF-A0A3S8ULV6-F1
#
_cell.length_a   1.000
_cell.length_b   1.000
_cell.length_c   1.000
_cell.angle_alpha   90.00
_cell.angle_beta   90.00
_cell.angle_gamma   90.00
#
_symmetry.space_group_name_H-M   'P 1'
#
loop_
_entity.id
_entity.type
_entity.pdbx_description
1 polymer ?
#
loop_
_entity_poly.entity_id
_entity_poly.type
_entity_poly.pdbx_seq_one_letter_code
_entity_poly.pdbx_strand_id
1 'polypeptide(L)'
;MSILTQGTQVYVLDRPFTGTGPSSVMEVECATAFNPGGSPKEQIEDTCLSSKERTYKPGLRTPGQASLTINADPNNASHIRLHQMSEADGDTTTKWAVGWSDGTAAPTVAASGSLDQIAVTNGGSGYTSAPTVNLTGGGGSGATAVAVLDGDEVVAINVTSAGAGYTSAPTVAFTGGAGSGATATASVNLEADFVLPPSRTWFVYEGYVADFPFDFAANAVVSTAVSIQRSGGSAWIKKTA
;
A
#
# COMPACT_ATOMS: atom_id res chain seq x y z
N MET A 1 6.97 21.06 -22.93
CA MET A 1 5.69 21.25 -23.67
C MET A 1 4.57 20.76 -22.78
N SER A 2 3.40 21.40 -22.81
CA SER A 2 2.20 20.91 -22.11
C SER A 2 1.76 19.56 -22.68
N ILE A 3 1.13 18.73 -21.85
CA ILE A 3 0.66 17.39 -22.19
C ILE A 3 -0.87 17.41 -22.29
N LEU A 4 -1.44 16.66 -23.24
CA LEU A 4 -2.89 16.52 -23.41
C LEU A 4 -3.49 15.68 -22.28
N THR A 5 -4.76 15.88 -21.95
CA THR A 5 -5.41 15.06 -20.91
C THR A 5 -5.89 13.71 -21.46
N GLN A 6 -6.20 13.63 -22.76
CA GLN A 6 -6.71 12.41 -23.40
C GLN A 6 -5.64 11.30 -23.40
N GLY A 7 -5.98 10.15 -22.82
CA GLY A 7 -5.05 9.04 -22.59
C GLY A 7 -4.53 8.96 -21.15
N THR A 8 -4.91 9.89 -20.27
CA THR A 8 -4.69 9.76 -18.82
C THR A 8 -5.51 8.58 -18.27
N GLN A 9 -4.89 7.75 -17.44
CA GLN A 9 -5.54 6.61 -16.79
C GLN A 9 -5.28 6.65 -15.29
N VAL A 10 -6.29 6.24 -14.51
CA VAL A 10 -6.22 6.19 -13.05
C VAL A 10 -6.24 4.72 -12.64
N TYR A 11 -5.33 4.35 -11.75
CA TYR A 11 -5.16 3.00 -11.25
C TYR A 11 -5.21 3.00 -9.72
N VAL A 12 -5.73 1.94 -9.15
CA VAL A 12 -5.76 1.69 -7.71
C VAL A 12 -5.19 0.30 -7.43
N LEU A 13 -4.43 0.17 -6.33
CA LEU A 13 -4.10 -1.15 -5.80
C LEU A 13 -5.34 -1.70 -5.10
N ASP A 14 -6.02 -2.59 -5.80
CA ASP A 14 -7.19 -3.25 -5.25
C ASP A 14 -6.75 -4.41 -4.35
N ARG A 15 -7.14 -4.34 -3.07
CA ARG A 15 -7.00 -5.44 -2.12
C ARG A 15 -8.25 -6.31 -2.19
N PRO A 16 -8.17 -7.63 -1.99
CA PRO A 16 -9.37 -8.47 -1.96
C PRO A 16 -10.35 -7.99 -0.89
N PHE A 17 -11.65 -7.90 -1.25
CA PHE A 17 -12.71 -7.46 -0.34
C PHE A 17 -12.90 -8.41 0.85
N THR A 18 -12.69 -9.70 0.64
CA THR A 18 -12.80 -10.74 1.67
C THR A 18 -11.58 -11.65 1.60
N GLY A 19 -10.85 -11.80 2.70
CA GLY A 19 -9.68 -12.70 2.82
C GLY A 19 -8.32 -12.02 2.65
N THR A 20 -7.25 -12.83 2.62
CA THR A 20 -5.84 -12.39 2.58
C THR A 20 -5.20 -12.61 1.20
N GLY A 21 -5.98 -12.53 0.12
CA GLY A 21 -5.48 -12.72 -1.25
C GLY A 21 -4.49 -11.62 -1.69
N PRO A 22 -3.76 -11.85 -2.80
CA PRO A 22 -2.83 -10.85 -3.33
C PRO A 22 -3.59 -9.62 -3.84
N SER A 23 -2.99 -8.43 -3.68
CA SER A 23 -3.52 -7.23 -4.31
C SER A 23 -3.35 -7.29 -5.84
N SER A 24 -4.21 -6.58 -6.56
CA SER A 24 -4.15 -6.46 -8.01
C SER A 24 -4.15 -5.00 -8.44
N VAL A 25 -3.57 -4.68 -9.60
CA VAL A 25 -3.76 -3.36 -10.21
C VAL A 25 -5.11 -3.36 -10.90
N MET A 26 -5.98 -2.43 -10.53
CA MET A 26 -7.25 -2.18 -11.20
C MET A 26 -7.23 -0.80 -11.85
N GLU A 27 -7.58 -0.72 -13.13
CA GLU A 27 -7.84 0.56 -13.80
C GLU A 27 -9.24 1.05 -13.42
N VAL A 28 -9.35 2.34 -13.11
CA VAL A 28 -10.65 3.01 -13.01
C VAL A 28 -11.04 3.46 -14.41
N GLU A 29 -11.90 2.66 -15.03
CA GLU A 29 -12.36 2.91 -16.38
C GLU A 29 -13.31 4.11 -16.44
N CYS A 30 -13.48 4.68 -17.63
CA CYS A 30 -14.43 5.78 -17.90
C CYS A 30 -14.27 7.03 -17.01
N ALA A 31 -13.09 7.25 -16.43
CA ALA A 31 -12.73 8.49 -15.77
C ALA A 31 -12.75 9.67 -16.76
N THR A 32 -13.56 10.68 -16.47
CA THR A 32 -13.74 11.87 -17.33
C THR A 32 -13.02 13.10 -16.81
N ALA A 33 -12.75 13.16 -15.50
CA ALA A 33 -11.96 14.22 -14.88
C ALA A 33 -11.27 13.73 -13.61
N PHE A 34 -10.09 14.26 -13.31
CA PHE A 34 -9.37 13.97 -12.08
C PHE A 34 -8.72 15.23 -11.53
N ASN A 35 -8.86 15.46 -10.23
CA ASN A 35 -8.17 16.49 -9.48
C ASN A 35 -7.51 15.88 -8.24
N PRO A 36 -6.17 15.90 -8.13
CA PRO A 36 -5.47 15.28 -7.00
C PRO A 36 -5.62 16.01 -5.66
N GLY A 37 -6.24 17.20 -5.65
CA GLY A 37 -6.34 18.03 -4.45
C GLY A 37 -5.00 18.63 -4.02
N GLY A 38 -5.07 19.76 -3.29
CA GLY A 38 -3.90 20.38 -2.68
C GLY A 38 -3.46 19.66 -1.40
N SER A 39 -2.28 19.97 -0.90
CA SER A 39 -1.84 19.53 0.44
C SER A 39 -1.01 20.63 1.11
N PRO A 40 -1.62 21.80 1.42
CA PRO A 40 -0.91 22.92 2.02
C PRO A 40 -0.34 22.53 3.39
N LYS A 41 0.76 23.18 3.78
CA LYS A 41 1.28 23.09 5.14
C LYS A 41 0.46 23.97 6.05
N GLU A 42 0.14 23.48 7.23
CA GLU A 42 -0.43 24.29 8.29
C GLU A 42 0.56 25.35 8.75
N GLN A 43 0.03 26.44 9.30
CA GLN A 43 0.84 27.53 9.84
C GLN A 43 0.85 27.39 11.36
N ILE A 44 2.03 27.16 11.93
CA ILE A 44 2.22 27.20 13.39
C ILE A 44 2.56 28.65 13.73
N GLU A 45 1.70 29.31 14.49
CA GLU A 45 1.99 30.65 14.98
C GLU A 45 3.13 30.59 16.00
N ASP A 46 4.17 31.37 15.74
CA ASP A 46 5.40 31.47 16.56
C ASP A 46 5.64 32.94 16.93
N THR A 47 4.56 33.66 17.22
CA THR A 47 4.57 35.09 17.55
C THR A 47 4.91 35.27 19.03
N CYS A 48 6.01 35.95 19.35
CA CYS A 48 6.32 36.35 20.73
C CYS A 48 5.34 37.41 21.25
N LEU A 49 5.06 37.44 22.55
CA LEU A 49 4.16 38.43 23.20
C LEU A 49 4.58 39.90 22.97
N SER A 50 5.86 40.16 22.72
CA SER A 50 6.40 41.49 22.42
C SER A 50 6.25 41.90 20.95
N SER A 51 5.89 40.96 20.07
CA SER A 51 5.79 41.21 18.64
C SER A 51 4.51 41.98 18.33
N LYS A 52 4.63 42.96 17.42
CA LYS A 52 3.50 43.76 16.94
C LYS A 52 2.89 43.22 15.65
N GLU A 53 3.49 42.18 15.09
CA GLU A 53 3.07 41.49 13.87
C GLU A 53 3.19 39.98 14.10
N ARG A 54 2.33 39.19 13.43
CA ARG A 54 2.30 37.74 13.57
C ARG A 54 3.38 37.08 12.73
N THR A 55 4.05 36.07 13.28
CA THR A 55 5.06 35.27 12.61
C THR A 55 4.68 33.79 12.61
N TYR A 56 5.03 33.07 11.54
CA TYR A 56 4.60 31.69 11.34
C TYR A 56 5.75 30.78 10.92
N LYS A 57 5.72 29.54 11.41
CA LYS A 57 6.57 28.44 10.96
C LYS A 57 5.74 27.40 10.19
N PRO A 58 6.32 26.72 9.19
CA PRO A 58 5.62 25.67 8.47
C PRO A 58 5.40 24.44 9.36
N GLY A 59 4.13 24.05 9.53
CA GLY A 59 3.70 22.86 10.25
C GLY A 59 3.57 21.62 9.36
N LEU A 60 2.76 20.67 9.83
CA LEU A 60 2.43 19.44 9.10
C LEU A 60 1.62 19.76 7.83
N ARG A 61 1.64 18.85 6.86
CA ARG A 61 0.77 18.93 5.69
C ARG A 61 -0.58 18.34 6.03
N THR A 62 -1.64 19.02 5.59
CA THR A 62 -3.00 18.49 5.64
C THR A 62 -3.38 18.07 4.23
N PRO A 63 -3.39 16.75 3.93
CA PRO A 63 -3.78 16.29 2.61
C PRO A 63 -5.22 16.69 2.33
N GLY A 64 -5.45 17.32 1.18
CA GLY A 64 -6.80 17.61 0.70
C GLY A 64 -7.41 16.39 0.00
N GLN A 65 -8.72 16.48 -0.22
CA GLN A 65 -9.48 15.47 -0.93
C GLN A 65 -9.16 15.51 -2.45
N ALA A 66 -8.89 14.36 -3.04
CA ALA A 66 -8.86 14.20 -4.49
C ALA A 66 -10.28 13.91 -4.99
N SER A 67 -10.61 14.40 -6.18
CA SER A 67 -11.89 14.12 -6.84
C SER A 67 -11.70 13.47 -8.20
N LEU A 68 -12.53 12.47 -8.49
CA LEU A 68 -12.53 11.70 -9.74
C LEU A 68 -13.95 11.63 -10.26
N THR A 69 -14.19 12.17 -11.46
CA THR A 69 -15.49 12.09 -12.13
C THR A 69 -15.51 10.91 -13.09
N ILE A 70 -16.57 10.12 -13.04
CA ILE A 70 -16.73 8.90 -13.85
C ILE A 70 -18.14 8.86 -14.42
N ASN A 71 -18.28 8.36 -15.64
CA ASN A 71 -19.59 7.95 -16.16
C ASN A 71 -19.93 6.58 -15.57
N ALA A 72 -20.79 6.56 -14.56
CA ALA A 72 -21.09 5.37 -13.78
C ALA A 72 -21.77 4.30 -14.67
N ASP A 73 -21.25 3.09 -14.59
CA ASP A 73 -21.72 1.90 -15.32
C ASP A 73 -21.79 0.72 -14.35
N PRO A 74 -22.99 0.14 -14.11
CA PRO A 74 -23.18 -0.98 -13.19
C PRO A 74 -22.58 -2.31 -13.69
N ASN A 75 -22.19 -2.42 -14.96
CA ASN A 75 -21.51 -3.63 -15.47
C ASN A 75 -20.00 -3.55 -15.35
N ASN A 76 -19.47 -2.38 -14.98
CA ASN A 76 -18.04 -2.17 -14.83
C ASN A 76 -17.58 -2.58 -13.43
N ALA A 77 -16.66 -3.54 -13.37
CA ALA A 77 -16.12 -4.02 -12.10
C ALA A 77 -15.44 -2.91 -11.30
N SER A 78 -14.76 -1.97 -11.96
CA SER A 78 -14.06 -0.88 -11.27
C SER A 78 -15.01 0.08 -10.57
N HIS A 79 -16.17 0.38 -11.18
CA HIS A 79 -17.18 1.25 -10.58
C HIS A 79 -17.84 0.59 -9.37
N ILE A 80 -18.23 -0.68 -9.50
CA ILE A 80 -18.78 -1.46 -8.38
C ILE A 80 -17.75 -1.52 -7.24
N ARG A 81 -16.48 -1.72 -7.57
CA ARG A 81 -15.41 -1.84 -6.58
C ARG A 81 -15.20 -0.53 -5.82
N LEU A 82 -15.20 0.61 -6.49
CA LEU A 82 -15.08 1.92 -5.85
C LEU A 82 -16.25 2.22 -4.90
N HIS A 83 -17.47 1.87 -5.29
CA HIS A 83 -18.62 1.95 -4.41
C HIS A 83 -18.47 1.00 -3.20
N GLN A 84 -18.00 -0.23 -3.39
CA GLN A 84 -17.72 -1.13 -2.25
C GLN A 84 -16.64 -0.57 -1.31
N MET A 85 -15.65 0.13 -1.85
CA MET A 85 -14.60 0.78 -1.04
C MET A 85 -15.15 1.96 -0.23
N SER A 86 -16.15 2.70 -0.72
CA SER A 86 -16.80 3.78 0.06
C SER A 86 -17.65 3.26 1.21
N GLU A 87 -18.29 2.10 1.02
CA GLU A 87 -19.14 1.48 2.05
C GLU A 87 -18.38 0.61 3.05
N ALA A 88 -17.07 0.39 2.84
CA ALA A 88 -16.29 -0.48 3.70
C ALA A 88 -15.90 0.19 5.02
N ASP A 89 -16.16 -0.49 6.13
CA ASP A 89 -15.76 -0.03 7.46
C ASP A 89 -14.25 -0.19 7.72
N GLY A 90 -13.69 0.72 8.52
CA GLY A 90 -12.29 0.66 8.97
C GLY A 90 -11.30 1.41 8.08
N ASP A 91 -10.01 1.14 8.25
CA ASP A 91 -8.97 1.75 7.43
C ASP A 91 -8.83 1.01 6.10
N THR A 92 -9.39 1.62 5.05
CA THR A 92 -9.34 1.12 3.67
C THR A 92 -8.30 1.86 2.83
N THR A 93 -7.39 2.60 3.46
CA THR A 93 -6.35 3.37 2.77
C THR A 93 -5.55 2.48 1.82
N THR A 94 -5.52 2.86 0.55
CA THR A 94 -4.79 2.16 -0.51
C THR A 94 -3.98 3.13 -1.37
N LYS A 95 -3.10 2.59 -2.22
CA LYS A 95 -2.25 3.37 -3.13
C LYS A 95 -2.96 3.59 -4.46
N TRP A 96 -2.78 4.78 -4.98
CA TRP A 96 -3.31 5.25 -6.26
C TRP A 96 -2.18 5.68 -7.18
N ALA A 97 -2.35 5.42 -8.48
CA ALA A 97 -1.43 5.85 -9.52
C ALA A 97 -2.20 6.49 -10.68
N VAL A 98 -1.82 7.71 -11.05
CA VAL A 98 -2.38 8.41 -12.20
C VAL A 98 -1.29 8.49 -13.26
N GLY A 99 -1.47 7.75 -14.35
CA GLY A 99 -0.59 7.75 -15.50
C GLY A 99 -1.01 8.85 -16.48
N TRP A 100 -0.08 9.72 -16.84
CA TRP A 100 -0.35 10.82 -17.78
C TRP A 100 -0.43 10.31 -19.23
N SER A 101 -0.96 11.10 -20.16
CA SER A 101 -1.09 10.66 -21.58
C SER A 101 0.25 10.53 -22.34
N ASP A 102 1.39 10.79 -21.70
CA ASP A 102 2.72 10.72 -22.31
C ASP A 102 3.30 9.29 -22.42
N GLY A 103 2.48 8.28 -22.09
CA GLY A 103 2.72 6.86 -22.28
C GLY A 103 1.43 6.06 -22.08
N THR A 104 1.41 4.82 -22.55
CA THR A 104 0.23 3.94 -22.48
C THR A 104 0.45 2.70 -21.62
N ALA A 105 1.67 2.48 -21.12
CA ALA A 105 1.98 1.32 -20.29
C ALA A 105 1.20 1.40 -18.95
N ALA A 106 0.52 0.30 -18.61
CA ALA A 106 -0.16 0.12 -17.34
C ALA A 106 0.85 -0.31 -16.24
N PRO A 107 0.63 0.06 -14.98
CA PRO A 107 1.45 -0.41 -13.89
C PRO A 107 1.15 -1.87 -13.56
N THR A 108 2.09 -2.53 -12.87
CA THR A 108 1.90 -3.89 -12.35
C THR A 108 2.05 -3.90 -10.84
N VAL A 109 1.64 -4.98 -10.19
CA VAL A 109 1.84 -5.13 -8.74
C VAL A 109 3.27 -5.62 -8.52
N ALA A 110 4.01 -4.96 -7.63
CA ALA A 110 5.26 -5.48 -7.12
C ALA A 110 5.01 -6.83 -6.47
N ALA A 111 5.97 -7.75 -6.54
CA ALA A 111 5.84 -9.02 -5.83
C ALA A 111 5.61 -8.76 -4.33
N SER A 112 4.37 -8.93 -3.87
CA SER A 112 4.00 -8.92 -2.46
C SER A 112 4.30 -10.30 -1.87
N GLY A 113 4.49 -10.38 -0.56
CA GLY A 113 4.73 -11.66 0.10
C GLY A 113 6.19 -12.00 0.23
N SER A 114 6.92 -11.18 0.98
CA SER A 114 8.24 -11.52 1.48
C SER A 114 8.16 -11.79 2.99
N LEU A 115 8.98 -12.72 3.50
CA LEU A 115 9.15 -12.88 4.93
C LEU A 115 9.70 -11.58 5.53
N ASP A 116 8.98 -11.03 6.51
CA ASP A 116 9.31 -9.75 7.13
C ASP A 116 10.14 -9.97 8.40
N GLN A 117 9.57 -10.66 9.38
CA GLN A 117 10.23 -10.97 10.64
C GLN A 117 9.90 -12.39 11.11
N ILE A 118 10.77 -12.94 11.94
CA ILE A 118 10.45 -14.10 12.77
C ILE A 118 10.67 -13.69 14.24
N ALA A 119 9.59 -13.66 15.01
CA ALA A 119 9.62 -13.35 16.44
C ALA A 119 9.69 -14.65 17.25
N VAL A 120 10.67 -14.75 18.15
CA VAL A 120 10.76 -15.86 19.10
C VAL A 120 9.66 -15.70 20.15
N THR A 121 8.83 -16.72 20.33
CA THR A 121 7.76 -16.75 21.35
C THR A 121 8.17 -17.52 22.60
N ASN A 122 9.07 -18.49 22.46
CA ASN A 122 9.76 -19.18 23.54
C ASN A 122 11.14 -19.57 23.03
N GLY A 123 12.22 -19.20 23.69
CA GLY A 123 13.56 -19.56 23.22
C GLY A 123 13.96 -21.00 23.53
N GLY A 124 13.19 -21.70 24.37
CA GLY A 124 13.48 -23.07 24.79
C GLY A 124 14.71 -23.16 25.71
N SER A 125 15.28 -24.36 25.84
CA SER A 125 16.47 -24.56 26.67
C SER A 125 17.33 -25.76 26.23
N GLY A 126 18.56 -25.81 26.73
CA GLY A 126 19.51 -26.90 26.47
C GLY A 126 20.17 -26.86 25.09
N TYR A 127 20.09 -25.75 24.37
CA TYR A 127 20.76 -25.62 23.07
C TYR A 127 22.27 -25.48 23.26
N THR A 128 23.03 -26.41 22.70
CA THR A 128 24.52 -26.40 22.72
C THR A 128 25.11 -25.87 21.40
N SER A 129 24.26 -25.73 20.38
CA SER A 129 24.56 -25.09 19.10
C SER A 129 23.25 -24.53 18.52
N ALA A 130 23.35 -23.52 17.65
CA ALA A 130 22.17 -22.88 17.08
C ALA A 130 21.33 -23.91 16.29
N PRO A 131 20.02 -24.04 16.55
CA PRO A 131 19.17 -24.94 15.78
C PRO A 131 18.98 -24.43 14.35
N THR A 132 18.72 -25.36 13.43
CA THR A 132 18.32 -25.04 12.06
C THR A 132 16.88 -24.57 12.04
N VAL A 133 16.63 -23.42 11.41
CA VAL A 133 15.29 -22.82 11.24
C VAL A 133 14.70 -23.29 9.92
N ASN A 134 13.66 -24.12 9.99
CA ASN A 134 12.93 -24.62 8.83
C ASN A 134 11.63 -23.81 8.65
N LEU A 135 11.48 -23.21 7.48
CA LEU A 135 10.29 -22.44 7.11
C LEU A 135 9.49 -23.26 6.09
N THR A 136 8.24 -23.58 6.44
CA THR A 136 7.37 -24.41 5.60
C THR A 136 5.97 -23.80 5.47
N GLY A 137 5.27 -24.06 4.37
CA GLY A 137 3.96 -23.47 4.10
C GLY A 137 4.03 -22.00 3.67
N GLY A 138 2.94 -21.26 3.82
CA GLY A 138 2.86 -19.84 3.46
C GLY A 138 2.72 -19.53 1.96
N GLY A 139 2.76 -20.54 1.09
CA GLY A 139 2.57 -20.40 -0.37
C GLY A 139 3.79 -19.88 -1.14
N GLY A 140 4.78 -19.29 -0.46
CA GLY A 140 6.00 -18.74 -1.05
C GLY A 140 7.20 -19.69 -1.02
N SER A 141 8.34 -19.20 -1.50
CA SER A 141 9.61 -19.95 -1.50
C SER A 141 10.83 -19.05 -1.33
N GLY A 142 11.97 -19.66 -0.98
CA GLY A 142 13.27 -18.98 -0.95
C GLY A 142 13.57 -18.17 0.31
N ALA A 143 12.70 -18.21 1.34
CA ALA A 143 13.03 -17.60 2.62
C ALA A 143 14.01 -18.48 3.42
N THR A 144 15.01 -17.85 4.03
CA THR A 144 15.98 -18.49 4.91
C THR A 144 16.21 -17.63 6.13
N ALA A 145 16.46 -18.25 7.27
CA ALA A 145 16.75 -17.57 8.53
C ALA A 145 17.72 -18.37 9.40
N VAL A 146 18.39 -17.69 10.33
CA VAL A 146 19.37 -18.27 11.24
C VAL A 146 19.00 -17.93 12.67
N ALA A 147 18.94 -18.94 13.54
CA ALA A 147 18.70 -18.76 14.97
C ALA A 147 19.97 -18.21 15.65
N VAL A 148 19.77 -17.32 16.61
CA VAL A 148 20.81 -16.73 17.45
C VAL A 148 20.58 -17.21 18.88
N LEU A 149 21.62 -17.72 19.51
CA LEU A 149 21.60 -18.15 20.90
C LEU A 149 22.17 -17.07 21.83
N ASP A 150 21.65 -17.01 23.05
CA ASP A 150 22.32 -16.42 24.21
C ASP A 150 22.31 -17.47 25.33
N GLY A 151 23.48 -17.94 25.74
CA GLY A 151 23.58 -19.12 26.60
C GLY A 151 23.01 -20.38 25.92
N ASP A 152 22.02 -21.00 26.55
CA ASP A 152 21.36 -22.23 26.09
C ASP A 152 19.95 -21.99 25.50
N GLU A 153 19.58 -20.73 25.26
CA GLU A 153 18.27 -20.31 24.76
C GLU A 153 18.36 -19.61 23.38
N VAL A 154 17.35 -19.80 22.52
CA VAL A 154 17.20 -19.03 21.27
C VAL A 154 16.61 -17.65 21.58
N VAL A 155 17.37 -16.58 21.35
CA VAL A 155 16.92 -15.21 21.66
C VAL A 155 16.46 -14.41 20.45
N ALA A 156 16.93 -14.76 19.25
CA ALA A 156 16.56 -14.06 18.03
C ALA A 156 16.63 -14.98 16.82
N ILE A 157 15.93 -14.60 15.76
CA ILE A 157 15.99 -15.29 14.47
C ILE A 157 16.19 -14.22 13.40
N ASN A 158 17.36 -14.27 12.76
CA ASN A 158 17.74 -13.32 11.74
C ASN A 158 17.35 -13.87 10.37
N VAL A 159 16.48 -13.16 9.66
CA VAL A 159 16.13 -13.47 8.28
C VAL A 159 17.33 -13.16 7.37
N THR A 160 17.81 -14.15 6.64
CA THR A 160 18.95 -14.02 5.71
C THR A 160 18.50 -13.88 4.26
N SER A 161 17.34 -14.45 3.92
CA SER A 161 16.63 -14.22 2.66
C SER A 161 15.16 -14.12 2.99
N ALA A 162 14.50 -13.06 2.52
CA ALA A 162 13.07 -12.88 2.73
C ALA A 162 12.22 -13.81 1.83
N GLY A 163 12.82 -14.34 0.76
CA GLY A 163 12.09 -15.10 -0.27
C GLY A 163 11.02 -14.25 -0.97
N ALA A 164 10.11 -14.91 -1.69
CA ALA A 164 9.03 -14.25 -2.42
C ALA A 164 7.80 -15.16 -2.58
N GLY A 165 6.65 -14.53 -2.85
CA GLY A 165 5.38 -15.20 -3.16
C GLY A 165 4.62 -15.73 -1.95
N TYR A 166 4.98 -15.31 -0.73
CA TYR A 166 4.26 -15.72 0.48
C TYR A 166 2.87 -15.07 0.53
N THR A 167 1.81 -15.88 0.55
CA THR A 167 0.42 -15.43 0.68
C THR A 167 -0.10 -15.52 2.12
N SER A 168 0.65 -16.19 2.99
CA SER A 168 0.45 -16.23 4.43
C SER A 168 1.78 -16.48 5.13
N ALA A 169 1.83 -16.25 6.45
CA ALA A 169 3.04 -16.50 7.23
C ALA A 169 3.45 -17.99 7.17
N PRO A 170 4.72 -18.32 6.88
CA PRO A 170 5.19 -19.69 6.95
C PRO A 170 5.23 -20.19 8.40
N THR A 171 5.08 -21.50 8.59
CA THR A 171 5.32 -22.16 9.88
C THR A 171 6.82 -22.27 10.12
N VAL A 172 7.23 -21.88 11.34
CA VAL A 172 8.63 -21.94 11.81
C VAL A 172 8.82 -23.21 12.63
N ALA A 173 9.76 -24.06 12.25
CA ALA A 173 10.14 -25.25 12.99
C ALA A 173 11.66 -25.26 13.25
N PHE A 174 12.06 -25.75 14.43
CA PHE A 174 13.47 -25.88 14.80
C PHE A 174 13.90 -27.34 14.74
N THR A 175 15.10 -27.59 14.23
CA THR A 175 15.71 -28.92 14.23
C THR A 175 17.20 -28.85 14.60
N GLY A 176 17.72 -29.86 15.30
CA GLY A 176 19.11 -29.87 15.75
C GLY A 176 19.36 -29.01 17.01
N GLY A 177 20.63 -28.71 17.29
CA GLY A 177 21.02 -27.87 18.44
C GLY A 177 21.03 -28.56 19.81
N ALA A 178 20.59 -29.82 19.91
CA ALA A 178 20.45 -30.64 21.13
C ALA A 178 19.44 -30.14 22.19
N GLY A 179 18.96 -28.90 22.08
CA GLY A 179 17.93 -28.33 22.95
C GLY A 179 16.50 -28.66 22.52
N SER A 180 15.53 -28.15 23.28
CA SER A 180 14.09 -28.34 22.99
C SER A 180 13.25 -27.15 23.44
N GLY A 181 12.00 -27.08 22.96
CA GLY A 181 11.00 -26.12 23.44
C GLY A 181 11.03 -24.73 22.80
N ALA A 182 11.88 -24.50 21.79
CA ALA A 182 11.85 -23.24 21.06
C ALA A 182 10.59 -23.14 20.18
N THR A 183 9.93 -21.99 20.22
CA THR A 183 8.78 -21.66 19.35
C THR A 183 8.95 -20.23 18.83
N ALA A 184 8.48 -19.99 17.61
CA ALA A 184 8.53 -18.68 16.98
C ALA A 184 7.37 -18.49 16.01
N THR A 185 7.02 -17.23 15.75
CA THR A 185 5.99 -16.82 14.80
C THR A 185 6.61 -15.98 13.70
N ALA A 186 6.37 -16.35 12.44
CA ALA A 186 6.76 -15.55 11.29
C ALA A 186 5.67 -14.51 10.96
N SER A 187 6.10 -13.35 10.48
CA SER A 187 5.27 -12.36 9.80
C SER A 187 5.72 -12.22 8.34
N VAL A 188 4.78 -11.89 7.46
CA VAL A 188 5.06 -11.62 6.05
C VAL A 188 4.59 -10.22 5.71
N ASN A 189 5.38 -9.53 4.89
CA ASN A 189 4.95 -8.28 4.30
C ASN A 189 4.08 -8.58 3.08
N LEU A 190 2.76 -8.38 3.25
CA LEU A 190 1.76 -8.50 2.18
C LEU A 190 1.40 -7.14 1.59
N GLU A 191 2.07 -6.05 2.01
CA GLU A 191 1.82 -4.73 1.43
C GLU A 191 2.28 -4.72 -0.03
N ALA A 192 1.29 -4.71 -0.91
CA ALA A 192 1.52 -4.53 -2.32
C ALA A 192 1.94 -3.08 -2.62
N ASP A 193 2.81 -2.93 -3.62
CA ASP A 193 3.15 -1.64 -4.20
C ASP A 193 3.01 -1.67 -5.72
N PHE A 194 2.95 -0.51 -6.35
CA PHE A 194 2.99 -0.41 -7.80
C PHE A 194 4.43 -0.55 -8.31
N VAL A 195 4.61 -1.36 -9.35
CA VAL A 195 5.74 -1.26 -10.29
C VAL A 195 5.30 -0.37 -11.44
N LEU A 196 5.83 0.85 -11.45
CA LEU A 196 5.48 1.88 -12.42
C LEU A 196 6.42 1.84 -13.64
N PRO A 197 5.90 1.67 -14.87
CA PRO A 197 6.70 1.73 -16.09
C PRO A 197 7.40 3.09 -16.25
N PRO A 198 8.70 3.12 -16.60
CA PRO A 198 9.46 4.37 -16.74
C PRO A 198 9.09 5.15 -18.02
N SER A 199 8.32 4.54 -18.93
CA SER A 199 7.88 5.11 -20.21
C SER A 199 6.72 6.11 -20.08
N ARG A 200 6.29 6.43 -18.85
CA ARG A 200 5.13 7.26 -18.55
C ARG A 200 5.39 8.11 -17.31
N THR A 201 4.80 9.31 -17.27
CA THR A 201 4.80 10.15 -16.08
C THR A 201 3.68 9.73 -15.13
N TRP A 202 3.99 9.64 -13.84
CA TRP A 202 3.07 9.16 -12.81
C TRP A 202 2.86 10.18 -11.71
N PHE A 203 1.63 10.28 -11.22
CA PHE A 203 1.31 10.89 -9.94
C PHE A 203 0.78 9.81 -9.00
N VAL A 204 1.45 9.62 -7.86
CA VAL A 204 1.07 8.60 -6.87
C VAL A 204 0.76 9.21 -5.52
N TYR A 205 -0.20 8.63 -4.83
CA TYR A 205 -0.61 9.03 -3.48
C TYR A 205 -1.33 7.87 -2.78
N GLU A 206 -1.48 7.99 -1.47
CA GLU A 206 -2.30 7.08 -0.67
C GLU A 206 -3.61 7.76 -0.28
N GLY A 207 -4.67 6.97 -0.17
CA GLY A 207 -5.97 7.47 0.25
C GLY A 207 -7.05 6.39 0.23
N TYR A 208 -8.18 6.68 0.86
CA TYR A 208 -9.37 5.85 0.86
C TYR A 208 -10.51 6.55 0.13
N VAL A 209 -11.42 5.78 -0.45
CA VAL A 209 -12.64 6.33 -1.07
C VAL A 209 -13.55 6.79 0.06
N ALA A 210 -13.80 8.09 0.15
CA ALA A 210 -14.58 8.69 1.22
C ALA A 210 -16.08 8.79 0.86
N ASP A 211 -16.40 8.92 -0.44
CA ASP A 211 -17.78 8.97 -0.91
C ASP A 211 -17.89 8.57 -2.39
N PHE A 212 -19.02 7.97 -2.76
CA PHE A 212 -19.38 7.58 -4.13
C PHE A 212 -20.84 7.98 -4.42
N PRO A 213 -21.14 9.28 -4.61
CA PRO A 213 -22.49 9.74 -4.88
C PRO A 213 -22.89 9.48 -6.34
N PHE A 214 -24.17 9.24 -6.60
CA PHE A 214 -24.71 9.11 -7.96
C PHE A 214 -25.54 10.33 -8.34
N ASP A 215 -25.24 10.89 -9.51
CA ASP A 215 -25.99 11.99 -10.10
C ASP A 215 -26.83 11.51 -11.29
N PHE A 216 -28.14 11.79 -11.23
CA PHE A 216 -29.10 11.48 -12.28
C PHE A 216 -29.75 12.77 -12.79
N ALA A 217 -29.66 13.03 -14.10
CA ALA A 217 -30.24 14.21 -14.73
C ALA A 217 -30.89 13.89 -16.08
N ALA A 218 -31.89 14.68 -16.47
CA ALA A 218 -32.54 14.53 -17.77
C ALA A 218 -31.56 14.84 -18.92
N ASN A 219 -31.56 14.01 -19.96
CA ASN A 219 -30.64 14.09 -21.11
C ASN A 219 -29.14 14.01 -20.75
N ALA A 220 -28.80 13.33 -19.66
CA ALA A 220 -27.43 13.07 -19.24
C ALA A 220 -27.19 11.57 -19.03
N VAL A 221 -25.93 11.17 -19.06
CA VAL A 221 -25.50 9.87 -18.53
C VAL A 221 -25.43 9.94 -17.01
N VAL A 222 -25.58 8.80 -16.33
CA VAL A 222 -25.34 8.73 -14.88
C VAL A 222 -23.86 9.01 -14.64
N SER A 223 -23.57 9.97 -13.78
CA SER A 223 -22.20 10.30 -13.40
C SER A 223 -22.01 10.18 -11.89
N THR A 224 -20.77 10.05 -11.47
CA THR A 224 -20.38 10.08 -10.07
C THR A 224 -19.15 10.97 -9.92
N ALA A 225 -19.11 11.73 -8.82
CA ALA A 225 -17.94 12.47 -8.39
C ALA A 225 -17.35 11.75 -7.16
N VAL A 226 -16.52 10.75 -7.42
CA VAL A 226 -15.85 9.96 -6.38
C VAL A 226 -14.92 10.88 -5.59
N SER A 227 -15.07 10.85 -4.27
CA SER A 227 -14.23 11.62 -3.37
C SER A 227 -13.23 10.69 -2.69
N ILE A 228 -11.94 11.03 -2.75
CA ILE A 228 -10.86 10.22 -2.21
C ILE A 228 -10.14 11.06 -1.16
N GLN A 229 -10.23 10.67 0.11
CA GLN A 229 -9.49 11.35 1.15
C GLN A 229 -8.05 10.84 1.14
N ARG A 230 -7.12 11.76 0.89
CA ARG A 230 -5.70 11.41 0.80
C ARG A 230 -5.10 11.26 2.19
N SER A 231 -4.16 10.34 2.31
CA SER A 231 -3.32 10.15 3.48
C SER A 231 -1.86 10.29 3.09
N GLY A 232 -1.06 10.88 3.98
CA GLY A 232 0.38 11.05 3.75
C GLY A 232 0.75 11.96 2.57
N GLY A 233 1.86 11.62 1.91
CA GLY A 233 2.43 12.39 0.82
C GLY A 233 1.82 12.10 -0.55
N SER A 234 2.29 12.83 -1.56
CA SER A 234 2.15 12.45 -2.96
C SER A 234 3.50 12.61 -3.65
N ALA A 235 3.76 11.77 -4.64
CA ALA A 235 4.94 11.89 -5.47
C ALA A 235 4.55 12.09 -6.93
N TRP A 236 5.27 13.00 -7.58
CA TRP A 236 5.25 13.16 -9.03
C TRP A 236 6.53 12.54 -9.58
N ILE A 237 6.38 11.48 -10.37
CA ILE A 237 7.46 10.69 -10.94
C ILE A 237 7.51 10.98 -12.43
N LYS A 238 8.60 11.60 -12.86
CA LYS A 238 8.83 11.96 -14.27
C LYS A 238 9.14 10.71 -15.09
N LYS A 239 8.63 10.66 -16.33
CA LYS A 239 9.09 9.75 -17.37
C LYS A 239 10.63 9.82 -17.56
N THR A 240 11.30 8.67 -17.61
CA THR A 240 12.76 8.56 -17.74
C THR A 240 13.22 7.73 -18.94
N ALA A 241 12.31 7.09 -19.66
CA ALA A 241 12.56 6.32 -20.88
C ALA A 241 11.87 6.95 -22.09
#